data_AF-A0A449IK27-F1
#
_entry.id   AF-A0A449IK27-F1
#
_cell.length_a   1.000
_cell.length_b   1.000
_cell.length_c   1.000
_cell.angle_alpha   90.00
_cell.angle_beta   90.00
_cell.angle_gamma   90.00
#
_symmetry.space_group_name_H-M   'P 1'
#
loop_
_entity.id
_entity.type
_entity.pdbx_description
1 polymer ?
#
loop_
_entity_poly.entity_id
_entity_poly.type
_entity_poly.pdbx_seq_one_letter_code
_entity_poly.pdbx_strand_id
1 'polypeptide(L)'
;MPDEGKNYEVGIKGEFYGGRLNTSLAYFEVHESNRAEPDAEYNADPTNPSILYASVGTKAKAKGFEAEMSGELAPGWQAQAGFTHKVIRGSDDEKISTWEPEDQLSLYTTYKFKGRWTA
;
A
#
# COMPACT_ATOMS: atom_id res chain seq x y z
N MET A 1 6.34 17.96 16.61
CA MET A 1 5.27 18.26 15.64
C MET A 1 4.55 16.97 15.33
N PRO A 2 3.22 16.99 15.09
CA PRO A 2 2.49 15.78 14.77
C PRO A 2 2.94 15.25 13.40
N ASP A 3 2.97 13.93 13.27
CA ASP A 3 3.16 13.25 11.99
C ASP A 3 1.87 13.41 11.16
N GLU A 4 2.00 13.85 9.90
CA GLU A 4 0.89 14.17 9.01
C GLU A 4 1.07 13.53 7.64
N GLY A 5 0.00 12.96 7.09
CA GLY A 5 -0.02 12.36 5.75
C GLY A 5 -1.11 12.97 4.86
N LYS A 6 -0.78 13.21 3.58
CA LYS A 6 -1.74 13.59 2.52
C LYS A 6 -1.74 12.54 1.42
N ASN A 7 -2.89 11.94 1.15
CA ASN A 7 -3.07 10.99 0.06
C ASN A 7 -3.71 11.67 -1.15
N TYR A 8 -3.15 11.46 -2.33
CA TYR A 8 -3.70 11.84 -3.62
C TYR A 8 -3.90 10.58 -4.45
N GLU A 9 -5.10 10.38 -4.96
CA GLU A 9 -5.46 9.16 -5.66
C GLU A 9 -6.28 9.48 -6.91
N VAL A 10 -5.99 8.75 -7.97
CA VAL A 10 -6.78 8.77 -9.20
C VAL A 10 -6.92 7.34 -9.71
N GLY A 11 -8.13 6.95 -10.08
CA GLY A 11 -8.37 5.59 -10.50
C GLY A 11 -9.64 5.41 -11.31
N ILE A 12 -9.77 4.22 -11.86
CA ILE A 12 -10.93 3.74 -12.59
C ILE A 12 -11.54 2.55 -11.85
N LYS A 13 -12.87 2.47 -11.88
CA LYS A 13 -13.64 1.35 -11.33
C LYS A 13 -14.52 0.78 -12.42
N GLY A 14 -14.57 -0.54 -12.48
CA GLY A 14 -15.38 -1.31 -13.41
C GLY A 14 -16.36 -2.18 -12.65
N GLU A 15 -17.60 -2.21 -13.13
CA GLU A 15 -18.64 -3.09 -12.65
C GLU A 15 -19.16 -3.92 -13.83
N PHE A 16 -19.23 -5.23 -13.65
CA PHE A 16 -19.67 -6.17 -14.67
C PHE A 16 -20.79 -7.06 -14.15
N TYR A 17 -21.55 -7.62 -15.09
CA TYR A 17 -22.55 -8.64 -14.81
C TYR A 17 -23.64 -8.18 -13.80
N GLY A 18 -23.96 -6.88 -13.77
CA GLY A 18 -24.90 -6.29 -12.82
C GLY A 18 -24.40 -6.38 -11.38
N GLY A 19 -23.17 -5.91 -11.13
CA GLY A 19 -22.56 -5.90 -9.81
C GLY A 19 -21.91 -7.21 -9.35
N ARG A 20 -21.97 -8.29 -10.15
CA ARG A 20 -21.42 -9.59 -9.73
C ARG A 20 -19.89 -9.66 -9.78
N LEU A 21 -19.25 -8.81 -10.58
CA LEU A 21 -17.79 -8.70 -10.66
C LEU A 21 -17.40 -7.23 -10.64
N ASN A 22 -16.49 -6.87 -9.73
CA ASN A 22 -15.97 -5.53 -9.57
C ASN A 22 -14.46 -5.53 -9.80
N THR A 23 -13.96 -4.49 -10.46
CA THR A 23 -12.53 -4.28 -10.70
C THR A 23 -12.14 -2.84 -10.40
N SER A 24 -10.92 -2.62 -9.93
CA SER A 24 -10.35 -1.28 -9.77
C SER A 24 -8.92 -1.24 -10.29
N LEU A 25 -8.50 -0.07 -10.75
CA LEU A 25 -7.11 0.26 -11.01
C LEU A 25 -6.91 1.71 -10.55
N ALA A 26 -5.97 1.93 -9.63
CA ALA A 26 -5.69 3.26 -9.07
C ALA A 26 -4.19 3.54 -9.06
N TYR A 27 -3.86 4.81 -9.23
CA TYR A 27 -2.55 5.38 -8.95
C TYR A 27 -2.67 6.28 -7.72
N PHE A 28 -1.71 6.16 -6.80
CA PHE A 28 -1.72 6.92 -5.56
C PHE A 28 -0.34 7.54 -5.26
N GLU A 29 -0.37 8.69 -4.61
CA GLU A 29 0.78 9.32 -3.97
C GLU A 29 0.45 9.70 -2.52
N VAL A 30 1.24 9.21 -1.57
CA VAL A 30 1.17 9.61 -0.16
C VAL A 30 2.35 10.50 0.17
N HIS A 31 2.07 11.70 0.68
CA HIS A 31 3.06 12.67 1.11
C HIS A 31 3.01 12.75 2.63
N GLU A 32 4.05 12.26 3.28
CA GLU A 32 4.20 12.26 4.74
C GLU A 32 5.14 13.41 5.14
N SER A 33 4.79 14.09 6.22
CA SER A 33 5.56 15.21 6.76
C SER A 33 5.66 15.09 8.28
N ASN A 34 6.81 15.49 8.81
CA ASN A 34 7.15 15.36 10.23
C ASN A 34 7.29 13.91 10.69
N ARG A 35 7.61 13.00 9.77
CA ARG A 35 7.99 11.63 10.08
C ARG A 35 9.19 11.66 11.02
N ALA A 36 9.12 10.95 12.14
CA ALA A 36 10.21 10.95 13.10
C ALA A 36 11.41 10.15 12.55
N GLU A 37 12.56 10.80 12.45
CA GLU A 37 13.82 10.21 12.00
C GLU A 37 14.94 10.57 12.98
N PRO A 38 15.93 9.69 13.25
CA PRO A 38 17.02 10.00 14.16
C PRO A 38 17.78 11.26 13.75
N ASP A 39 18.00 12.18 14.69
CA ASP A 39 18.87 13.34 14.46
C ASP A 39 20.32 12.90 14.52
N ALA A 40 20.89 12.44 13.40
CA ALA A 40 22.25 11.90 13.37
C ALA A 40 23.31 12.92 13.79
N GLU A 41 23.11 14.20 13.49
CA GLU A 41 24.04 15.28 13.86
C GLU A 41 23.99 15.54 15.37
N TYR A 42 22.79 15.71 15.94
CA TYR A 42 22.65 15.89 17.38
C TYR A 42 23.09 14.67 18.18
N ASN A 43 22.72 13.48 17.73
CA ASN A 43 23.00 12.24 18.46
C ASN A 43 24.48 11.85 18.42
N ALA A 44 25.27 12.39 17.49
CA ALA A 44 26.72 12.19 17.43
C ALA A 44 27.48 13.08 18.43
N ASP A 45 26.99 14.31 18.68
CA ASP A 45 27.56 15.24 19.66
C ASP A 45 26.46 16.00 20.43
N PRO A 46 25.87 15.38 21.47
CA PRO A 46 24.74 15.96 22.18
C PRO A 46 25.10 17.25 22.93
N THR A 47 24.46 18.36 22.57
CA THR A 47 24.70 19.67 23.20
C THR A 47 23.88 19.92 24.46
N ASN A 48 22.94 19.03 24.80
CA ASN A 48 22.13 19.11 26.02
C ASN A 48 22.18 17.77 26.79
N PRO A 49 22.77 17.73 28.00
CA PRO A 49 22.97 16.50 28.76
C PRO A 49 21.66 15.83 29.23
N SER A 50 20.52 16.53 29.15
CA SER A 50 19.20 15.96 29.46
C SER A 50 18.55 15.24 28.27
N ILE A 51 19.10 15.35 27.06
CA ILE A 51 18.57 14.72 25.84
C ILE A 51 19.58 13.68 25.38
N LEU A 52 19.29 12.42 25.67
CA LEU A 52 20.15 11.28 25.29
C LEU A 52 19.89 10.79 23.86
N TYR A 53 18.76 11.17 23.28
CA TYR A 53 18.37 10.83 21.92
C TYR A 53 17.37 11.85 21.38
N ALA A 54 17.65 12.36 20.19
CA ALA A 54 16.78 13.29 19.47
C ALA A 54 16.31 12.70 18.14
N SER A 55 15.15 13.17 17.71
CA SER A 55 14.59 12.90 16.39
C SER A 55 14.17 14.19 15.74
N VAL A 56 14.32 14.26 14.42
CA VAL A 56 13.88 15.37 13.58
C VAL A 56 12.65 14.92 12.78
N GLY A 57 11.81 15.87 12.40
CA GLY A 57 10.73 15.61 11.45
C GLY A 57 11.26 15.68 10.02
N THR A 58 11.16 14.58 9.28
CA THR A 58 11.52 14.50 7.86
C THR A 58 10.28 14.32 6.99
N LYS A 59 10.47 14.42 5.67
CA LYS A 59 9.43 14.16 4.67
C LYS A 59 9.67 12.81 4.03
N ALA A 60 8.59 12.11 3.74
CA ALA A 60 8.62 10.92 2.92
C ALA A 60 7.54 10.98 1.84
N LYS A 61 7.80 10.30 0.73
CA LYS A 61 6.85 10.20 -0.38
C LYS A 61 6.71 8.76 -0.83
N ALA A 62 5.51 8.20 -0.67
CA ALA A 62 5.15 6.92 -1.26
C ALA A 62 4.42 7.13 -2.58
N LYS A 63 4.79 6.37 -3.60
CA LYS A 63 4.10 6.33 -4.89
C LYS A 63 3.81 4.88 -5.25
N GLY A 64 2.68 4.66 -5.89
CA GLY A 64 2.30 3.32 -6.28
C GLY A 64 1.08 3.25 -7.17
N PHE A 65 0.79 2.03 -7.57
CA PHE A 65 -0.47 1.70 -8.21
C PHE A 65 -0.99 0.38 -7.65
N GLU A 66 -2.30 0.25 -7.65
CA GLU A 66 -3.00 -0.94 -7.20
C GLU A 66 -4.05 -1.36 -8.22
N ALA A 67 -4.21 -2.66 -8.38
CA ALA A 67 -5.24 -3.27 -9.19
C ALA A 67 -5.96 -4.33 -8.37
N GLU A 68 -7.29 -4.29 -8.32
CA GLU A 68 -8.08 -5.27 -7.61
C GLU A 68 -9.20 -5.84 -8.48
N MET A 69 -9.57 -7.08 -8.21
CA MET A 69 -10.70 -7.76 -8.81
C MET A 69 -11.39 -8.62 -7.76
N SER A 70 -12.71 -8.52 -7.65
CA SER A 70 -13.49 -9.37 -6.75
C SER A 70 -14.85 -9.71 -7.32
N GLY A 71 -15.23 -10.99 -7.23
CA GLY A 71 -16.57 -11.47 -7.55
C GLY A 71 -16.59 -12.67 -8.51
N GLU A 72 -17.67 -12.75 -9.28
CA GLU A 72 -18.00 -13.89 -10.13
C GLU A 72 -17.43 -13.72 -11.55
N LEU A 73 -16.42 -14.52 -11.89
CA LEU A 73 -15.81 -14.54 -13.23
C LEU A 73 -16.72 -15.20 -14.27
N ALA A 74 -17.40 -16.27 -13.85
CA ALA A 74 -18.35 -17.05 -14.63
C ALA A 74 -19.32 -17.77 -13.67
N PRO A 75 -20.49 -18.25 -14.13
CA PRO A 75 -21.46 -18.94 -13.28
C PRO A 75 -20.84 -20.05 -12.41
N GLY A 76 -20.77 -19.82 -11.09
CA GLY A 76 -20.18 -20.75 -10.13
C GLY A 76 -18.67 -20.61 -9.91
N TRP A 77 -18.02 -19.61 -10.50
CA TRP A 77 -16.59 -19.32 -10.35
C TRP A 77 -16.37 -17.98 -9.65
N GLN A 78 -15.89 -18.03 -8.41
CA GLN A 78 -15.58 -16.84 -7.60
C GLN A 78 -14.07 -16.62 -7.56
N ALA A 79 -13.65 -15.36 -7.64
CA ALA A 79 -12.26 -14.98 -7.47
C ALA A 79 -12.11 -13.66 -6.71
N GLN A 80 -11.01 -13.55 -5.98
CA GLN A 80 -10.51 -12.32 -5.42
C GLN A 80 -9.02 -12.23 -5.73
N ALA A 81 -8.61 -11.15 -6.37
CA ALA A 81 -7.23 -10.89 -6.75
C ALA A 81 -6.88 -9.44 -6.43
N GLY A 82 -5.64 -9.22 -6.01
CA GLY A 82 -5.09 -7.90 -5.73
C GLY A 82 -3.61 -7.87 -6.09
N PHE A 83 -3.21 -6.78 -6.74
CA PHE A 83 -1.80 -6.47 -7.03
C PHE A 83 -1.50 -5.05 -6.55
N THR A 84 -0.39 -4.88 -5.86
CA THR A 84 0.07 -3.58 -5.37
C THR A 84 1.55 -3.41 -5.69
N HIS A 85 1.89 -2.29 -6.32
CA HIS A 85 3.24 -1.79 -6.43
C HIS A 85 3.38 -0.52 -5.59
N LYS A 86 4.33 -0.47 -4.66
CA LYS A 86 4.55 0.68 -3.78
C LYS A 86 6.04 0.90 -3.53
N VAL A 87 6.51 2.12 -3.73
CA VAL A 87 7.85 2.55 -3.34
C VAL A 87 7.76 3.83 -2.51
N ILE A 88 8.42 3.85 -1.37
CA ILE A 88 8.52 5.02 -0.49
C ILE A 88 9.96 5.50 -0.41
N ARG A 89 10.14 6.83 -0.52
CA ARG A 89 11.45 7.48 -0.42
C ARG A 89 11.45 8.58 0.63
N GLY A 90 12.57 8.73 1.31
CA GLY A 90 12.84 9.78 2.29
C GLY A 90 13.18 11.12 1.63
N SER A 91 13.67 12.07 2.44
CA SER A 91 14.02 13.42 2.00
C SER A 91 15.36 13.48 1.24
N ASP A 92 16.20 12.47 1.42
CA ASP A 92 17.48 12.20 0.75
C ASP A 92 17.33 11.37 -0.53
N ASP A 93 16.09 11.08 -0.95
CA ASP A 93 15.73 10.19 -2.06
C ASP A 93 16.10 8.71 -1.83
N GLU A 94 16.51 8.34 -0.61
CA GLU A 94 16.75 6.94 -0.25
C GLU A 94 15.44 6.18 -0.06
N LYS A 95 15.42 4.91 -0.46
CA LYS A 95 14.27 4.04 -0.21
C LYS A 95 14.18 3.75 1.27
N ILE A 96 13.05 4.13 1.87
CA ILE A 96 12.74 3.79 3.26
C ILE A 96 11.74 2.62 3.29
N SER A 97 11.55 1.98 4.45
CA SER A 97 10.60 0.86 4.58
C SER A 97 10.87 -0.35 3.65
N THR A 98 12.14 -0.68 3.42
CA THR A 98 12.59 -1.73 2.48
C THR A 98 12.25 -3.17 2.91
N TRP A 99 11.75 -3.36 4.14
CA TRP A 99 11.26 -4.65 4.61
C TRP A 99 9.90 -5.02 4.00
N GLU A 100 9.08 -4.03 3.66
CA GLU A 100 7.83 -4.27 2.94
C GLU A 100 8.15 -4.50 1.46
N PRO A 101 7.66 -5.60 0.84
CA PRO A 101 7.89 -5.83 -0.58
C PRO A 101 7.31 -4.73 -1.45
N GLU A 102 8.09 -4.29 -2.44
CA GLU A 102 7.65 -3.28 -3.42
C GLU A 102 6.50 -3.80 -4.28
N ASP A 103 6.47 -5.11 -4.55
CA ASP A 103 5.45 -5.78 -5.36
C ASP A 103 4.78 -6.90 -4.56
N GLN A 104 3.46 -6.87 -4.47
CA GLN A 104 2.65 -7.88 -3.78
C GLN A 104 1.50 -8.34 -4.66
N LEU A 105 1.30 -9.65 -4.72
CA LEU A 105 0.21 -10.30 -5.46
C LEU A 105 -0.53 -11.26 -4.54
N SER A 106 -1.85 -11.17 -4.51
CA SER A 106 -2.74 -12.12 -3.84
C SER A 106 -3.79 -12.63 -4.83
N LEU A 107 -4.03 -13.94 -4.83
CA LEU A 107 -5.05 -14.58 -5.67
C LEU A 107 -5.71 -15.72 -4.91
N TYR A 108 -7.02 -15.64 -4.76
CA TYR A 108 -7.87 -16.66 -4.18
C TYR A 108 -9.04 -16.94 -5.12
N THR A 109 -9.37 -18.21 -5.32
CA THR A 109 -10.47 -18.58 -6.20
C THR A 109 -11.12 -19.89 -5.80
N THR A 110 -12.43 -19.97 -6.03
CA THR A 110 -13.25 -21.16 -5.77
C THR A 110 -14.11 -21.44 -6.98
N TYR A 111 -14.18 -22.70 -7.38
CA TYR A 111 -15.01 -23.15 -8.50
C TYR A 111 -16.01 -24.22 -8.07
N LYS A 112 -17.30 -23.97 -8.31
CA LYS A 112 -18.39 -24.91 -8.06
C LYS A 112 -18.67 -25.73 -9.33
N PHE A 113 -18.22 -26.98 -9.33
CA PHE A 113 -18.53 -27.92 -10.40
C PHE A 113 -20.04 -28.12 -10.58
N LYS A 114 -20.50 -28.14 -11.82
CA LYS A 114 -21.89 -28.52 -12.15
C LYS A 114 -21.96 -30.03 -12.38
N GLY A 115 -22.40 -30.75 -11.36
CA GLY A 115 -22.72 -32.16 -11.42
C GLY A 115 -23.59 -32.57 -10.23
N ARG A 116 -24.70 -33.27 -10.48
CA ARG A 116 -25.45 -33.94 -9.42
C ARG A 116 -24.67 -35.20 -9.11
N TRP A 117 -24.13 -35.32 -7.89
CA TRP A 117 -23.64 -36.62 -7.42
C TRP A 117 -24.83 -37.56 -7.36
N THR A 118 -24.99 -38.40 -8.38
CA THR A 118 -25.81 -39.61 -8.31
C THR A 118 -24.88 -40.73 -7.85
N ALA A 119 -25.01 -41.10 -6.58
CA ALA A 119 -24.55 -42.38 -6.06
C ALA A 119 -25.49 -43.50 -6.54
#